data_AF-A0A382M8Q8-F1
#
_entry.id   AF-A0A382M8Q8-F1
#
_cell.length_a   1.000
_cell.length_b   1.000
_cell.length_c   1.000
_cell.angle_alpha   90.00
_cell.angle_beta   90.00
_cell.angle_gamma   90.00
#
_symmetry.space_group_name_H-M   'P 1'
#
loop_
_entity.id
_entity.type
_entity.pdbx_description
1 polymer ?
#
loop_
_entity_poly.entity_id
_entity_poly.type
_entity_poly.pdbx_seq_one_letter_code
_entity_poly.pdbx_strand_id
1 'polypeptide(L)'
;GHLIAWNLVYLSQETDFITPVTALWFVFVPLTDALLTITRRIRISQSIVKADRRHLHYLLSDYGFSDQKILLVVVLISILGATLAIIANVLNIQDYYLFYGYITVAVCLWILGRTQS
;
A
#
# COMPACT_ATOMS: atom_id res chain seq x y z
N GLY A 1 -9.41 -9.24 4.47
CA GLY A 1 -7.99 -9.32 4.85
C GLY A 1 -7.42 -10.69 4.50
N HIS A 2 -7.60 -11.68 5.37
CA HIS A 2 -7.01 -13.02 5.20
C HIS A 2 -7.34 -13.69 3.86
N LEU A 3 -8.62 -13.71 3.45
CA LEU A 3 -9.02 -14.28 2.15
C LEU A 3 -8.30 -13.64 0.96
N ILE A 4 -8.10 -12.31 0.98
CA ILE A 4 -7.41 -11.58 -0.09
C ILE A 4 -5.94 -11.98 -0.09
N ALA A 5 -5.28 -11.98 1.07
CA ALA A 5 -3.87 -12.38 1.18
C ALA A 5 -3.66 -13.83 0.72
N TRP A 6 -4.53 -14.76 1.12
CA TRP A 6 -4.48 -16.15 0.69
C TRP A 6 -4.60 -16.28 -0.82
N ASN A 7 -5.59 -15.61 -1.44
CA ASN A 7 -5.77 -15.65 -2.89
C ASN A 7 -4.56 -15.07 -3.62
N LEU A 8 -3.98 -13.97 -3.14
CA LEU A 8 -2.80 -13.36 -3.76
C LEU A 8 -1.57 -14.28 -3.68
N VAL A 9 -1.36 -14.96 -2.55
CA VAL A 9 -0.28 -15.94 -2.40
C VAL A 9 -0.51 -17.14 -3.31
N TYR A 10 -1.71 -17.70 -3.30
CA TYR A 10 -2.08 -18.84 -4.14
C TYR A 10 -1.89 -18.53 -5.63
N LEU A 11 -2.42 -17.40 -6.11
CA LEU A 11 -2.32 -16.99 -7.51
C LEU A 11 -0.88 -16.66 -7.94
N SER A 12 0.00 -16.33 -6.99
CA SER A 12 1.38 -15.94 -7.29
C SER A 12 2.44 -17.02 -7.09
N GLN A 13 2.15 -18.05 -6.29
CA GLN A 13 3.12 -19.10 -5.98
C GLN A 13 2.67 -20.49 -6.41
N GLU A 14 1.37 -20.77 -6.47
CA GLU A 14 0.86 -22.10 -6.83
C GLU A 14 0.44 -22.17 -8.30
N THR A 15 -0.14 -21.09 -8.84
CA THR A 15 -0.64 -21.06 -10.23
C THR A 15 0.23 -20.25 -11.18
N ASP A 16 1.19 -19.46 -10.68
CA ASP A 16 1.99 -18.48 -11.44
C ASP A 16 1.15 -17.55 -12.35
N PHE A 17 -0.08 -17.23 -11.94
CA PHE A 17 -1.01 -16.43 -12.75
C PHE A 17 -0.72 -14.93 -12.66
N ILE A 18 -0.22 -14.51 -11.50
CA ILE A 18 0.33 -13.18 -11.26
C ILE A 18 1.71 -13.32 -10.64
N THR A 19 2.58 -12.34 -10.81
CA THR A 19 3.85 -12.34 -10.08
C THR A 19 3.65 -11.87 -8.64
N PRO A 20 4.52 -12.27 -7.68
CA PRO A 20 4.48 -11.74 -6.32
C PRO A 20 4.58 -10.21 -6.27
N VAL A 21 5.29 -9.61 -7.24
CA VAL A 21 5.41 -8.15 -7.35
C VAL A 21 4.08 -7.54 -7.79
N THR A 22 3.36 -8.15 -8.72
CA THR A 22 2.00 -7.75 -9.12
C THR A 22 1.04 -7.77 -7.92
N ALA A 23 1.15 -8.79 -7.06
CA ALA A 23 0.36 -8.88 -5.84
C ALA A 23 0.56 -7.70 -4.87
N LEU A 24 1.77 -7.13 -4.79
CA LEU A 24 2.06 -5.95 -3.95
C LEU A 24 1.19 -4.74 -4.31
N TRP A 25 0.93 -4.55 -5.60
CA TRP A 25 0.15 -3.41 -6.09
C TRP A 25 -1.34 -3.54 -5.79
N PHE A 26 -1.89 -4.77 -5.71
CA PHE A 26 -3.28 -4.99 -5.29
C PHE A 26 -3.53 -4.62 -3.82
N VAL A 27 -2.52 -4.78 -2.97
CA VAL A 27 -2.57 -4.40 -1.55
C VAL A 27 -1.78 -3.13 -1.26
N PHE A 28 -1.54 -2.30 -2.28
CA PHE A 28 -0.68 -1.13 -2.20
C PHE A 28 -1.00 -0.23 -1.00
N VAL A 29 -2.26 0.19 -0.86
CA VAL A 29 -2.68 1.11 0.21
C VAL A 29 -2.50 0.49 1.61
N PRO A 30 -3.09 -0.67 1.94
CA PRO A 30 -2.96 -1.23 3.30
C PRO A 30 -1.52 -1.65 3.62
N LEU A 31 -0.76 -2.15 2.63
CA LEU A 31 0.64 -2.50 2.83
C LEU A 31 1.50 -1.26 3.13
N THR A 32 1.33 -0.21 2.33
CA THR A 32 2.10 1.03 2.50
C THR A 32 1.73 1.72 3.82
N ASP A 33 0.44 1.81 4.17
CA ASP A 33 0.00 2.37 5.46
C ASP A 33 0.59 1.61 6.66
N ALA A 34 0.64 0.28 6.59
CA ALA A 34 1.29 -0.55 7.60
C ALA A 34 2.79 -0.27 7.69
N LEU A 35 3.52 -0.23 6.57
CA LEU A 35 4.95 0.06 6.54
C LEU A 35 5.27 1.46 7.09
N LEU A 36 4.50 2.48 6.70
CA LEU A 36 4.64 3.85 7.22
C LEU A 36 4.39 3.89 8.74
N THR A 37 3.37 3.20 9.22
CA THR A 37 3.04 3.15 10.65
C THR A 37 4.13 2.44 11.46
N ILE A 38 4.61 1.27 10.99
CA ILE A 38 5.69 0.51 11.61
C ILE A 38 6.96 1.35 11.68
N THR A 39 7.36 1.96 10.55
CA THR A 39 8.59 2.77 10.50
C THR A 39 8.51 4.02 11.38
N ARG A 40 7.36 4.70 11.45
CA ARG A 40 7.14 5.82 12.38
C ARG A 40 7.29 5.38 13.84
N ARG A 41 6.68 4.25 14.21
CA ARG A 41 6.69 3.73 15.58
C ARG A 41 8.08 3.32 16.05
N ILE A 42 8.85 2.66 15.18
CA ILE A 42 10.24 2.31 15.45
C ILE A 42 11.06 3.56 15.80
N ARG A 43 10.85 4.68 15.09
CA ARG A 43 11.58 5.92 15.39
C ARG A 43 11.22 6.57 16.73
N ILE A 44 9.96 6.47 17.13
CA ILE A 44 9.47 7.05 18.40
C ILE A 44 9.61 6.01 19.55
N SER A 45 10.28 4.87 19.31
CA SER A 45 10.43 3.76 20.27
C SER A 45 9.09 3.30 20.88
N GLN A 46 8.02 3.36 20.09
CA GLN A 46 6.70 2.88 20.49
C GLN A 46 6.49 1.43 20.06
N SER A 47 5.78 0.65 20.89
CA SER A 47 5.41 -0.73 20.55
C SER A 47 4.60 -0.79 19.26
N ILE A 48 5.01 -1.68 18.35
CA ILE A 48 4.38 -1.91 17.04
C ILE A 48 2.95 -2.48 17.20
N VAL A 49 2.68 -3.22 18.28
CA VAL A 49 1.41 -3.95 18.50
C VAL A 49 0.38 -3.11 19.29
N LYS A 50 0.78 -1.96 19.83
CA LYS A 50 -0.14 -1.07 20.58
C LYS A 50 -1.20 -0.50 19.63
N ALA A 51 -2.48 -0.47 19.98
CA ALA A 51 -3.50 0.14 19.11
C ALA A 51 -3.13 1.60 18.74
N ASP A 52 -3.12 1.94 17.44
CA ASP A 52 -2.92 3.30 16.91
C ASP A 52 -4.23 3.90 16.43
N ARG A 53 -4.28 5.23 16.37
CA ARG A 53 -5.34 5.99 15.68
C ARG A 53 -4.78 6.88 14.59
N ARG A 54 -3.54 6.68 14.16
CA ARG A 54 -2.86 7.53 13.17
C ARG A 54 -2.62 6.81 11.85
N HIS A 55 -3.65 6.15 11.35
CA HIS A 55 -3.71 5.67 9.98
C HIS A 55 -3.87 6.85 9.02
N LEU A 56 -3.51 6.66 7.76
CA LEU A 56 -3.55 7.71 6.73
C LEU A 56 -4.93 8.42 6.65
N HIS A 57 -6.02 7.69 6.87
CA HIS A 57 -7.37 8.27 6.88
C HIS A 57 -7.64 9.16 8.10
N TYR A 58 -7.10 8.85 9.28
CA TYR A 58 -7.22 9.74 10.44
C TYR A 58 -6.38 11.00 10.26
N LEU A 59 -5.18 10.88 9.67
CA LEU A 59 -4.35 12.06 9.33
C LEU A 59 -5.09 13.00 8.37
N LEU A 60 -5.73 12.46 7.33
CA LEU A 60 -6.53 13.27 6.40
C LEU A 60 -7.77 13.88 7.09
N SER A 61 -8.41 13.17 8.02
CA SER A 61 -9.53 13.69 8.79
C SER A 61 -9.09 14.84 9.70
N ASP A 62 -7.92 14.74 10.33
CA ASP A 62 -7.31 15.80 11.16
C ASP A 62 -7.00 17.08 10.34
N TYR A 63 -6.75 16.95 9.03
CA TYR A 63 -6.60 18.08 8.10
C TYR A 63 -7.94 18.69 7.61
N GLY A 64 -9.09 18.22 8.13
CA GLY A 64 -10.42 18.75 7.82
C GLY A 64 -11.07 18.14 6.57
N PHE A 65 -10.53 17.05 6.02
CA PHE A 65 -11.21 16.32 4.94
C PHE A 65 -12.38 15.50 5.50
N SER A 66 -13.50 15.46 4.76
CA SER A 66 -14.60 14.58 5.12
C SER A 66 -14.24 13.11 4.83
N ASP A 67 -14.72 12.20 5.68
CA ASP A 67 -14.47 10.76 5.56
C ASP A 67 -14.83 10.21 4.18
N GLN A 68 -15.87 10.75 3.55
CA GLN A 68 -16.28 10.39 2.18
C GLN A 68 -15.20 10.73 1.14
N LYS A 69 -14.56 11.90 1.24
CA LYS A 69 -13.49 12.31 0.32
C LYS A 69 -12.26 11.44 0.51
N ILE A 70 -11.94 11.11 1.76
CA ILE A 70 -10.80 10.25 2.11
C ILE A 70 -10.99 8.85 1.52
N LEU A 71 -12.19 8.27 1.72
CA LEU A 71 -12.54 6.98 1.14
C LEU A 71 -12.42 7.00 -0.39
N LEU A 72 -12.94 8.04 -1.04
CA LEU A 72 -12.88 8.19 -2.49
C LEU A 72 -11.44 8.24 -2.99
N VAL A 73 -10.56 9.01 -2.34
CA VAL A 73 -9.14 9.08 -2.68
C VAL A 73 -8.46 7.72 -2.52
N VAL A 74 -8.70 7.02 -1.41
CA VAL A 74 -8.14 5.69 -1.16
C VAL A 74 -8.59 4.67 -2.20
N VAL A 75 -9.88 4.70 -2.56
CA VAL A 75 -10.43 3.81 -3.59
C VAL A 75 -9.82 4.12 -4.96
N LEU A 76 -9.72 5.40 -5.34
CA LEU A 76 -9.10 5.79 -6.60
C LEU A 76 -7.64 5.35 -6.70
N ILE A 77 -6.84 5.55 -5.66
CA ILE A 77 -5.44 5.10 -5.63
C ILE A 77 -5.36 3.58 -5.72
N SER A 78 -6.26 2.86 -5.04
CA SER A 78 -6.32 1.39 -5.10
C SER A 78 -6.68 0.89 -6.50
N ILE A 79 -7.63 1.53 -7.18
CA ILE A 79 -8.01 1.21 -8.56
C ILE A 79 -6.83 1.46 -9.50
N LEU A 80 -6.15 2.61 -9.38
CA LEU A 80 -4.99 2.93 -10.21
C LEU A 80 -3.83 1.93 -10.01
N GLY A 81 -3.55 1.55 -8.77
CA GLY A 81 -2.54 0.53 -8.48
C GLY A 81 -2.91 -0.83 -9.08
N ALA A 82 -4.17 -1.25 -8.92
CA ALA A 82 -4.66 -2.51 -9.47
C ALA A 82 -4.65 -2.53 -11.00
N THR A 83 -5.07 -1.45 -11.67
CA THR A 83 -5.05 -1.39 -13.14
C THR A 83 -3.62 -1.40 -13.67
N LEU A 84 -2.69 -0.68 -13.04
CA LEU A 84 -1.27 -0.73 -13.39
C LEU A 84 -0.71 -2.15 -13.27
N ALA A 85 -1.04 -2.85 -12.17
CA ALA A 85 -0.63 -4.24 -11.95
C ALA A 85 -1.20 -5.18 -13.02
N ILE A 86 -2.49 -5.07 -13.33
CA ILE A 86 -3.15 -5.89 -14.36
C ILE A 86 -2.53 -5.66 -15.73
N ILE A 87 -2.32 -4.39 -16.12
CA ILE A 87 -1.71 -4.04 -17.41
C ILE A 87 -0.31 -4.63 -17.49
N ALA A 88 0.50 -4.47 -16.45
CA ALA A 88 1.85 -5.01 -16.42
C ALA A 88 1.87 -6.55 -16.52
N ASN A 89 0.95 -7.24 -15.83
CA ASN A 89 0.82 -8.69 -15.89
C ASN A 89 0.40 -9.18 -17.28
N VAL A 90 -0.63 -8.56 -17.88
CA VAL A 90 -1.14 -8.93 -19.21
C VAL A 90 -0.10 -8.66 -20.31
N LEU A 91 0.64 -7.57 -20.20
CA LEU A 91 1.69 -7.22 -21.15
C LEU A 91 3.03 -7.93 -20.88
N ASN A 92 3.11 -8.80 -19.86
CA ASN A 92 4.34 -9.48 -19.43
C ASN A 92 5.51 -8.49 -19.22
N ILE A 93 5.21 -7.33 -18.62
CA ILE A 93 6.23 -6.36 -18.24
C ILE A 93 7.12 -7.01 -17.18
N GLN A 94 8.43 -6.75 -17.29
CA GLN A 94 9.40 -7.27 -16.33
C GLN A 94 9.12 -6.75 -14.91
N ASP A 95 9.13 -7.67 -13.95
CA ASP A 95 8.77 -7.40 -12.54
C ASP A 95 9.58 -6.28 -11.89
N TYR A 96 10.83 -6.08 -12.32
CA TYR A 96 11.67 -5.03 -11.75
C TYR A 96 11.08 -3.63 -11.96
N TYR A 97 10.33 -3.38 -13.03
CA TYR A 97 9.67 -2.08 -13.23
C TYR A 97 8.58 -1.83 -12.17
N LEU A 98 7.73 -2.84 -11.94
CA LEU A 98 6.70 -2.79 -10.91
C LEU A 98 7.33 -2.66 -9.51
N PHE A 99 8.43 -3.38 -9.26
CA PHE A 99 9.11 -3.36 -7.97
C PHE A 99 9.75 -2.00 -7.69
N TYR A 100 10.56 -1.47 -8.60
CA TYR A 100 11.18 -0.15 -8.42
C TYR A 100 10.14 0.97 -8.40
N GLY A 101 9.05 0.85 -9.17
CA GLY A 101 7.90 1.74 -9.10
C GLY A 101 7.28 1.76 -7.71
N TYR A 102 6.99 0.58 -7.14
CA TYR A 102 6.44 0.45 -5.80
C TYR A 102 7.37 1.09 -4.74
N ILE A 103 8.66 0.74 -4.78
CA ILE A 103 9.66 1.29 -3.84
C ILE A 103 9.74 2.81 -3.96
N THR A 104 9.75 3.36 -5.17
CA THR A 104 9.81 4.81 -5.40
C THR A 104 8.61 5.50 -4.75
N VAL A 105 7.39 5.01 -4.99
CA VAL A 105 6.18 5.59 -4.39
C VAL A 105 6.19 5.44 -2.86
N ALA A 106 6.54 4.26 -2.36
CA ALA A 106 6.59 3.99 -0.92
C ALA A 106 7.61 4.91 -0.20
N VAL A 107 8.79 5.11 -0.79
CA VAL A 107 9.83 6.02 -0.25
C VAL A 107 9.36 7.47 -0.33
N CYS A 108 8.76 7.91 -1.44
CA CYS A 108 8.21 9.26 -1.56
C CYS A 108 7.16 9.55 -0.48
N LEU A 109 6.20 8.63 -0.28
CA LEU A 109 5.19 8.75 0.77
C LEU A 109 5.81 8.74 2.16
N TRP A 110 6.86 7.94 2.36
CA TRP A 110 7.58 7.90 3.63
C TRP A 110 8.30 9.21 3.93
N ILE A 111 8.95 9.83 2.94
CA ILE A 111 9.59 11.15 3.07
C ILE A 111 8.55 12.22 3.38
N LEU A 112 7.43 12.26 2.64
CA LEU A 112 6.33 13.20 2.91
C LEU A 112 5.76 13.02 4.32
N GLY A 113 5.59 11.77 4.76
CA GLY A 113 5.17 11.44 6.12
C GLY A 113 6.14 11.89 7.21
N ARG A 114 7.43 12.09 6.90
CA ARG A 114 8.40 12.68 7.83
C ARG A 114 8.18 14.18 8.02
N THR A 115 7.79 14.88 6.96
CA THR A 115 7.66 16.35 7.01
C THR A 115 6.46 16.83 7.82
N GLN A 116 5.50 15.94 8.09
CA GLN A 116 4.27 16.25 8.83
C GLN A 116 4.31 15.79 10.30
N SER A 117 5.38 15.12 10.75
CA SER A 117 5.55 14.61 12.13
C SER A 117 6.54 15.42 12.94
#